data_AF-A0A9X0DLS8-F1
#
_entry.id   AF-A0A9X0DLS8-F1
#
_cell.length_a   1.000
_cell.length_b   1.000
_cell.length_c   1.000
_cell.angle_alpha   90.00
_cell.angle_beta   90.00
_cell.angle_gamma   90.00
#
_symmetry.space_group_name_H-M   'P 1'
#
loop_
_entity.id
_entity.type
_entity.pdbx_description
1 polymer ?
#
loop_
_entity_poly.entity_id
_entity_poly.type
_entity_poly.pdbx_seq_one_letter_code
_entity_poly.pdbx_strand_id
1 'polypeptide(L)'
;MRKFYERAEKVLVWLGREGEDSQQALLLANYLYQYRHSEKNLTEYVFENPQIAAYFTALKLLFSRHYWKRIWVVQEVTVAKDCLVLCGNKTIPLYVLIEAQEVMKSDQGQRALAL
;
A
#
# COMPACT_ATOMS: atom_id res chain seq x y z
N MET A 1 8.32 -11.93 -21.57
CA MET A 1 7.86 -10.60 -21.09
C MET A 1 8.75 -10.01 -20.00
N ARG A 2 9.20 -10.77 -18.99
CA ARG A 2 10.18 -10.33 -17.95
C ARG A 2 11.29 -9.38 -18.41
N LYS A 3 11.97 -9.68 -19.54
CA LYS A 3 13.10 -8.88 -20.08
C LYS A 3 12.75 -7.41 -20.37
N PHE A 4 11.47 -7.09 -20.61
CA PHE A 4 11.04 -5.70 -20.85
C PHE A 4 11.00 -4.91 -19.54
N TYR A 5 10.41 -5.47 -18.49
CA TYR A 5 10.32 -4.83 -17.17
C TYR A 5 11.69 -4.72 -16.49
N GLU A 6 12.55 -5.72 -16.68
CA GLU A 6 13.91 -5.72 -16.15
C GLU A 6 14.82 -4.63 -16.76
N ARG A 7 14.58 -4.28 -18.02
CA ARG A 7 15.33 -3.23 -18.72
C ARG A 7 14.69 -1.85 -18.59
N ALA A 8 13.44 -1.78 -18.17
CA ALA A 8 12.74 -0.52 -17.96
C ALA A 8 13.44 0.28 -16.86
N GLU A 9 13.59 1.59 -17.09
CA GLU A 9 14.04 2.52 -16.06
C GLU A 9 13.01 2.62 -14.94
N LYS A 10 11.73 2.62 -15.31
CA LYS A 10 10.60 2.76 -14.39
C LYS A 10 9.40 1.97 -14.91
N VAL A 11 8.71 1.29 -14.00
CA VAL A 11 7.44 0.61 -14.25
C VAL A 11 6.32 1.40 -13.58
N LEU A 12 5.26 1.69 -14.33
CA LEU A 12 4.09 2.41 -13.84
C LEU A 12 2.94 1.41 -13.64
N VAL A 13 2.45 1.34 -12.41
CA VAL A 13 1.35 0.47 -12.00
C VAL A 13 0.09 1.29 -11.81
N TRP A 14 -0.84 1.24 -12.76
CA TRP A 14 -2.10 1.96 -12.62
C TRP A 14 -3.19 1.10 -11.98
N LEU A 15 -3.62 1.48 -10.78
CA LEU A 15 -4.67 0.79 -10.03
C LEU A 15 -6.09 1.21 -10.43
N GLY A 16 -6.23 2.15 -11.37
CA GLY A 16 -7.52 2.73 -11.77
C GLY A 16 -7.76 4.11 -11.19
N ARG A 17 -9.00 4.60 -11.33
CA ARG A 17 -9.41 5.92 -10.83
C ARG A 17 -9.35 5.98 -9.31
N GLU A 18 -9.30 7.21 -8.80
CA GLU A 18 -9.58 7.47 -7.39
C GLU A 18 -11.01 6.97 -7.05
N GLY A 19 -11.14 6.35 -5.89
CA GLY A 19 -12.42 6.08 -5.23
C GLY A 19 -12.42 6.75 -3.85
N GLU A 20 -13.57 6.79 -3.19
CA GLU A 20 -13.78 7.50 -1.91
C GLU A 20 -12.75 7.13 -0.83
N ASP A 21 -12.21 5.91 -0.89
CA ASP A 21 -11.27 5.36 0.08
C ASP A 21 -9.79 5.41 -0.37
N SER A 22 -9.52 5.70 -1.64
CA SER A 22 -8.17 5.55 -2.19
C SER A 22 -7.16 6.56 -1.63
N GLN A 23 -7.60 7.75 -1.24
CA GLN A 23 -6.73 8.76 -0.64
C GLN A 23 -6.30 8.35 0.78
N GLN A 24 -7.25 7.88 1.58
CA GLN A 24 -7.08 7.41 2.95
C GLN A 24 -6.16 6.20 2.98
N ALA A 25 -6.31 5.29 2.01
CA ALA A 25 -5.42 4.15 1.83
C ALA A 25 -3.95 4.60 1.63
N LEU A 26 -3.72 5.56 0.73
CA LEU A 26 -2.38 6.06 0.44
C LEU A 26 -1.78 6.87 1.61
N LEU A 27 -2.61 7.63 2.33
CA LEU A 27 -2.18 8.35 3.54
C LEU A 27 -1.75 7.36 4.62
N LEU A 28 -2.56 6.34 4.90
CA LEU A 28 -2.22 5.30 5.87
C LEU A 28 -0.96 4.54 5.45
N ALA A 29 -0.83 4.16 4.17
CA ALA A 29 0.37 3.47 3.70
C ALA A 29 1.66 4.27 3.94
N ASN A 30 1.65 5.58 3.67
CA ASN A 30 2.79 6.44 3.95
C ASN A 30 3.08 6.56 5.45
N TYR A 31 2.03 6.68 6.28
CA TYR A 31 2.17 6.69 7.73
C TYR A 31 2.83 5.40 8.23
N LEU A 32 2.30 4.24 7.84
CA LEU A 32 2.84 2.94 8.22
C LEU A 32 4.30 2.78 7.80
N TYR A 33 4.65 3.20 6.59
CA TYR A 33 6.02 3.17 6.11
C TYR A 33 6.95 4.10 6.89
N GLN A 34 6.51 5.32 7.19
CA GLN A 34 7.30 6.30 7.94
C GLN A 34 7.64 5.81 9.35
N TYR A 35 6.70 5.12 9.99
CA TYR A 35 6.83 4.63 11.37
C TYR A 35 7.12 3.13 11.49
N ARG A 36 7.44 2.43 10.40
CA ARG A 36 7.67 0.97 10.39
C ARG A 36 8.74 0.44 11.36
N HIS A 37 9.66 1.30 11.79
CA HIS A 37 10.72 0.99 12.76
C HIS A 37 10.54 1.68 14.12
N SER A 38 9.43 2.40 14.31
CA SER A 38 9.17 3.13 15.55
C SER A 38 8.50 2.23 16.58
N GLU A 39 8.89 2.37 17.85
CA GLU A 39 8.17 1.78 18.98
C GLU A 39 6.83 2.48 19.26
N LYS A 40 6.54 3.61 18.60
CA LYS A 40 5.24 4.27 18.70
C LYS A 40 4.15 3.27 18.35
N ASN A 41 3.22 3.12 19.26
CA ASN A 41 2.20 2.11 19.13
C ASN A 41 1.18 2.54 18.07
N LEU A 42 1.06 1.76 17.00
CA LEU A 42 0.00 1.92 16.02
C LEU A 42 -1.38 1.98 16.68
N THR A 43 -1.54 1.27 17.79
CA THR A 43 -2.73 1.33 18.64
C THR A 43 -2.95 2.71 19.28
N GLU A 44 -1.90 3.45 19.66
CA GLU A 44 -2.01 4.80 20.21
C GLU A 44 -2.56 5.79 19.17
N TYR A 45 -2.02 5.74 17.94
CA TYR A 45 -2.56 6.51 16.82
C TYR A 45 -3.99 6.09 16.45
N VAL A 46 -4.33 4.81 16.63
CA VAL A 46 -5.70 4.30 16.46
C VAL A 46 -6.66 4.87 17.50
N PHE A 47 -6.26 4.91 18.77
CA PHE A 47 -7.07 5.48 19.86
C PHE A 47 -7.29 6.98 19.68
N GLU A 48 -6.31 7.70 19.14
CA GLU A 48 -6.41 9.14 18.88
C GLU A 48 -7.22 9.48 17.62
N ASN A 49 -7.47 8.49 16.73
CA ASN A 49 -8.15 8.72 15.46
C ASN A 49 -9.28 7.69 15.22
N PRO A 50 -10.53 8.01 15.59
CA PRO A 50 -11.69 7.12 15.41
C PRO A 50 -11.94 6.68 13.97
N GLN A 51 -11.41 7.39 12.97
CA GLN A 51 -11.57 7.06 11.55
C GLN A 51 -10.52 6.07 11.04
N ILE A 52 -9.56 5.67 11.87
CA ILE A 52 -8.46 4.80 11.45
C ILE A 52 -8.93 3.44 10.94
N ALA A 53 -10.01 2.88 11.50
CA ALA A 53 -10.61 1.64 11.02
C ALA A 53 -11.08 1.78 9.56
N ALA A 54 -11.61 2.94 9.19
CA ALA A 54 -11.94 3.26 7.80
C ALA A 54 -10.68 3.35 6.93
N TYR A 55 -9.57 3.88 7.44
CA TYR A 55 -8.30 3.96 6.70
C TYR A 55 -7.68 2.57 6.47
N PHE A 56 -7.77 1.69 7.46
CA PHE A 56 -7.37 0.29 7.31
C PHE A 56 -8.26 -0.44 6.30
N THR A 57 -9.56 -0.18 6.32
CA THR A 57 -10.53 -0.73 5.36
C THR A 57 -10.21 -0.26 3.94
N ALA A 58 -9.94 1.04 3.80
CA ALA A 58 -9.48 1.66 2.56
C ALA A 58 -8.20 1.01 2.02
N LEU A 59 -7.21 0.77 2.89
CA LEU A 59 -5.96 0.12 2.51
C LEU A 59 -6.17 -1.35 2.09
N LYS A 60 -7.05 -2.10 2.76
CA LYS A 60 -7.47 -3.44 2.34
C LYS A 60 -8.15 -3.42 0.96
N LEU A 61 -9.02 -2.44 0.70
CA LEU A 61 -9.69 -2.28 -0.59
C LEU A 61 -8.69 -1.94 -1.70
N LEU A 62 -7.67 -1.13 -1.42
CA LEU A 62 -6.58 -0.83 -2.36
C LEU A 62 -5.83 -2.10 -2.78
N PHE A 63 -5.51 -2.99 -1.83
CA PHE A 63 -4.88 -4.29 -2.11
C PHE A 63 -5.83 -5.31 -2.78
N SER A 64 -7.14 -5.07 -2.73
CA SER A 64 -8.15 -5.94 -3.35
C SER A 64 -8.46 -5.59 -4.80
N ARG A 65 -7.88 -4.49 -5.33
CA ARG A 65 -8.10 -4.02 -6.71
C ARG A 65 -7.70 -5.06 -7.76
N HIS A 66 -8.43 -5.08 -8.88
CA HIS A 66 -8.26 -6.06 -9.96
C HIS A 66 -6.83 -6.13 -10.53
N TYR A 67 -6.08 -5.02 -10.51
CA TYR A 67 -4.70 -5.00 -10.98
C TYR A 67 -3.85 -6.10 -10.32
N TRP A 68 -4.00 -6.30 -9.00
CA TRP A 68 -3.23 -7.28 -8.22
C TRP A 68 -3.57 -8.73 -8.52
N LYS A 69 -4.68 -8.98 -9.22
CA LYS A 69 -5.15 -10.33 -9.60
C LYS A 69 -4.70 -10.73 -11.02
N ARG A 70 -3.91 -9.89 -11.70
CA ARG A 70 -3.42 -10.16 -13.06
C ARG A 70 -2.29 -11.19 -13.02
N ILE A 71 -2.34 -12.16 -13.94
CA ILE A 71 -1.35 -13.25 -14.08
C ILE A 71 0.10 -12.74 -14.12
N TRP A 72 0.34 -11.58 -14.72
CA TRP A 72 1.69 -11.05 -14.96
C TRP A 72 2.19 -10.08 -13.89
N VAL A 73 1.39 -9.76 -12.86
CA VAL A 73 1.72 -8.70 -11.89
C VAL A 73 3.06 -8.94 -11.20
N VAL A 74 3.35 -10.18 -10.82
CA VAL A 74 4.62 -10.53 -10.16
C VAL A 74 5.80 -10.19 -11.06
N GLN A 75 5.71 -10.48 -12.36
CA GLN A 75 6.78 -10.14 -13.31
C GLN A 75 6.86 -8.65 -13.62
N GLU A 76 5.75 -7.92 -13.54
CA GLU A 76 5.74 -6.46 -13.72
C GLU A 76 6.49 -5.78 -12.56
N VAL A 77 6.27 -6.24 -11.32
CA VAL A 77 6.72 -5.51 -10.14
C VAL A 77 8.03 -6.01 -9.53
N THR A 78 8.35 -7.30 -9.64
CA THR A 78 9.53 -7.88 -8.96
C THR A 78 10.85 -7.66 -9.68
N VAL A 79 10.82 -7.44 -11.01
CA VAL A 79 12.04 -7.19 -11.80
C VAL A 79 12.23 -5.72 -12.16
N ALA A 80 11.28 -4.86 -11.79
CA ALA A 80 11.39 -3.43 -12.02
C ALA A 80 12.51 -2.82 -11.16
N LYS A 81 13.32 -1.95 -11.74
CA LYS A 81 14.33 -1.17 -11.00
C LYS A 81 13.69 -0.11 -10.11
N ASP A 82 12.67 0.55 -10.65
CA ASP A 82 11.83 1.52 -9.97
C ASP A 82 10.37 1.23 -10.35
N CYS A 83 9.48 1.20 -9.37
CA CYS A 83 8.08 0.86 -9.55
C CYS A 83 7.20 1.89 -8.83
N LEU A 84 6.47 2.68 -9.63
CA LEU A 84 5.58 3.72 -9.15
C LEU A 84 4.14 3.29 -9.34
N VAL A 85 3.38 3.26 -8.25
CA VAL A 85 1.96 2.94 -8.24
C VAL A 85 1.16 4.22 -8.37
N LEU A 86 0.19 4.23 -9.27
CA LEU A 86 -0.72 5.33 -9.55
C LEU A 86 -2.15 4.91 -9.19
N CYS A 87 -2.85 5.77 -8.45
CA CYS A 87 -4.26 5.62 -8.12
C CYS A 87 -4.93 6.98 -8.29
N GLY A 88 -5.76 7.14 -9.33
CA GLY A 88 -6.24 8.45 -9.74
C GLY A 88 -5.08 9.40 -10.10
N ASN A 89 -5.07 10.58 -9.48
CA ASN A 89 -4.00 11.58 -9.64
C ASN A 89 -2.87 11.45 -8.60
N LYS A 90 -2.93 10.45 -7.71
CA LYS A 90 -1.95 10.22 -6.67
C LYS A 90 -0.97 9.12 -7.07
N THR A 91 0.24 9.24 -6.57
CA THR A 91 1.31 8.27 -6.81
C THR A 91 1.97 7.86 -5.50
N ILE A 92 2.40 6.60 -5.42
CA ILE A 92 3.15 6.06 -4.28
C ILE A 92 4.18 5.04 -4.79
N PRO A 93 5.42 5.05 -4.28
CA PRO A 93 6.36 3.99 -4.62
C PRO A 93 5.85 2.63 -4.15
N LEU A 94 6.06 1.58 -4.95
CA LEU A 94 5.56 0.24 -4.59
C LEU A 94 6.13 -0.27 -3.26
N TYR A 95 7.41 0.02 -2.97
CA TYR A 95 8.03 -0.44 -1.73
C TYR A 95 7.31 0.10 -0.49
N VAL A 96 6.71 1.29 -0.55
CA VAL A 96 5.92 1.85 0.55
C VAL A 96 4.69 1.00 0.82
N LEU A 97 4.01 0.53 -0.23
CA LEU A 97 2.86 -0.36 -0.10
C LEU A 97 3.24 -1.74 0.44
N ILE A 98 4.40 -2.27 0.03
CA ILE A 98 4.91 -3.56 0.53
C ILE A 98 5.18 -3.47 2.03
N GLU A 99 5.92 -2.46 2.47
CA GLU A 99 6.22 -2.24 3.88
C GLU A 99 4.94 -1.99 4.70
N ALA A 100 4.00 -1.19 4.19
CA ALA A 100 2.71 -0.99 4.82
C ALA A 100 1.94 -2.31 5.00
N GLN A 101 1.99 -3.21 4.01
CA GLN A 101 1.37 -4.53 4.10
C GLN A 101 2.03 -5.41 5.17
N GLU A 102 3.35 -5.35 5.32
CA GLU A 102 4.07 -6.08 6.36
C GLU A 102 3.70 -5.57 7.76
N VAL A 103 3.62 -4.25 7.93
CA VAL A 103 3.14 -3.66 9.19
C VAL A 103 1.70 -4.09 9.51
N MET A 104 0.80 -4.16 8.51
CA MET A 104 -0.56 -4.66 8.70
C MET A 104 -0.63 -6.13 9.14
N LYS A 105 0.31 -6.97 8.69
CA LYS A 105 0.37 -8.40 9.08
C LYS A 105 0.98 -8.62 10.46
N SER A 106 1.77 -7.67 10.96
CA SER A 106 2.40 -7.75 12.28
C SER A 106 1.35 -7.83 13.41
N ASP A 107 1.76 -8.35 14.58
CA ASP A 107 0.89 -8.44 15.77
C ASP A 107 0.32 -7.07 16.17
N GLN A 108 1.11 -6.00 15.99
CA GLN A 108 0.69 -4.62 16.22
C GLN A 108 -0.41 -4.18 15.24
N GLY A 109 -0.28 -4.52 13.95
CA GLY A 109 -1.29 -4.24 12.92
C GLY A 109 -2.58 -5.02 13.12
N GLN A 110 -2.49 -6.28 13.55
CA GLN A 110 -3.66 -7.10 13.86
C GLN A 110 -4.43 -6.59 15.08
N ARG A 111 -3.72 -6.16 16.14
CA ARG A 111 -4.35 -5.51 17.31
C ARG A 111 -5.02 -4.21 16.96
N ALA A 112 -4.40 -3.36 16.13
CA ALA A 112 -4.98 -2.12 15.64
C ALA A 112 -6.28 -2.34 14.83
N LEU A 113 -6.42 -3.48 14.16
CA LEU A 113 -7.63 -3.86 13.41
C LEU A 113 -8.75 -4.46 14.28
N ALA A 114 -8.42 -4.90 15.49
CA ALA A 114 -9.35 -5.54 16.41
C ALA A 114 -9.98 -4.58 17.44
N LEU A 115 -9.49 -3.33 17.47
CA LEU A 115 -10.03 -2.19 18.24
C LEU A 115 -11.08 -1.46 17.41
#